data_AF-A0A4V1CH74-F1
#
_entry.id   AF-A0A4V1CH74-F1
#
_cell.length_a   1.000
_cell.length_b   1.000
_cell.length_c   1.000
_cell.angle_alpha   90.00
_cell.angle_beta   90.00
_cell.angle_gamma   90.00
#
_symmetry.space_group_name_H-M   'P 1'
#
loop_
_entity.id
_entity.type
_entity.pdbx_description
1 polymer ?
#
loop_
_entity_poly.entity_id
_entity_poly.type
_entity_poly.pdbx_seq_one_letter_code
_entity_poly.pdbx_strand_id
1 'polypeptide(L)'
;MMCGLASASNPIVPGWYADPEIRVFAGRYWIYPTYSDHYGKPDVTSRFSAAQKLARQRKTVRPSYGMQTFFNAFSSPDLVHWTKHEHVFDVRNAAWAAYAIWAPSVIQANGRYYMFFSANDIQSDAELGGIGLAVSDRPGGPFKDAIGKPLVGAFHNGAQPIDPFAFRDHDGQVYLFYGGWKHCNVVRLSPDLKRILPFADGSTYKEVTPPGYVEGSFMIERKGVYYLMWSEGGWTGPDYSVAYATGPGPTGPFTPRGKILSEDLRIARGAGHHSVVNVPGTDDWYIAYHRRPLDTDRGEHRQIAIDRMVFAADGRIEPVVMTEAGVKPRPIGVQKPTRNSGRAM
;
A
#
# COMPACT_ATOMS: atom_id res chain seq x y z
N MET A 1 0.32 23.88 34.91
CA MET A 1 1.22 23.07 34.06
C MET A 1 0.57 22.97 32.68
N MET A 2 1.12 23.63 31.67
CA MET A 2 0.58 23.56 30.31
C MET A 2 0.87 22.16 29.75
N CYS A 3 -0.17 21.35 29.59
CA CYS A 3 -0.10 20.10 28.84
C CYS A 3 -0.01 20.49 27.35
N GLY A 4 1.22 20.56 26.83
CA GLY A 4 1.44 20.72 25.39
C GLY A 4 0.82 19.52 24.68
N LEU A 5 -0.26 19.75 23.94
CA LEU A 5 -0.78 18.77 22.99
C LEU A 5 0.36 18.47 22.00
N ALA A 6 0.93 17.28 22.06
CA ALA A 6 1.86 16.84 21.03
C ALA A 6 1.13 16.86 19.68
N SER A 7 1.52 17.77 18.80
CA SER A 7 1.17 17.71 17.38
C SER A 7 2.04 16.63 16.75
N ALA A 8 1.51 15.84 15.81
CA ALA A 8 2.39 15.14 14.88
C ALA A 8 3.22 16.17 14.10
N SER A 9 4.28 15.69 13.45
CA SER A 9 4.94 16.41 12.37
C SER A 9 5.08 15.44 11.22
N ASN A 10 4.86 15.90 9.99
CA ASN A 10 5.30 15.17 8.81
C ASN A 10 6.81 15.43 8.62
N PRO A 11 7.62 14.39 8.41
CA PRO A 11 7.23 13.00 8.21
C PRO A 11 6.85 12.26 9.50
N ILE A 12 5.85 11.37 9.42
CA ILE A 12 5.23 10.73 10.59
C ILE A 12 6.15 9.74 11.33
N VAL A 13 7.20 9.27 10.67
CA VAL A 13 8.20 8.34 11.19
C VAL A 13 9.58 8.70 10.62
N PRO A 14 10.67 8.50 11.38
CA PRO A 14 12.01 8.69 10.85
C PRO A 14 12.39 7.59 9.85
N GLY A 15 13.18 7.94 8.84
CA GLY A 15 13.68 7.00 7.82
C GLY A 15 13.18 7.29 6.42
N TRP A 16 13.82 6.64 5.45
CA TRP A 16 13.38 6.67 4.06
C TRP A 16 12.44 5.51 3.79
N TYR A 17 11.15 5.82 3.80
CA TYR A 17 10.07 4.87 3.61
C TYR A 17 9.12 5.39 2.54
N ALA A 18 8.59 4.46 1.76
CA ALA A 18 7.71 4.77 0.66
C ALA A 18 6.50 3.83 0.62
N ASP A 19 5.65 4.08 -0.36
CA ASP A 19 4.51 3.22 -0.71
C ASP A 19 3.67 2.78 0.52
N PRO A 20 3.21 3.74 1.35
CA PRO A 20 2.55 3.40 2.59
C PRO A 20 1.16 2.82 2.34
N GLU A 21 0.86 1.67 2.94
CA GLU A 21 -0.49 1.13 3.07
C GLU A 21 -0.97 1.29 4.53
N ILE A 22 -1.96 2.17 4.75
CA ILE A 22 -2.60 2.36 6.05
C ILE A 22 -3.84 1.47 6.22
N ARG A 23 -3.95 0.82 7.36
CA ARG A 23 -5.11 -0.02 7.75
C ARG A 23 -5.45 0.15 9.22
N VAL A 24 -6.68 -0.20 9.60
CA VAL A 24 -7.06 -0.36 11.01
C VAL A 24 -7.14 -1.84 11.33
N PHE A 25 -6.26 -2.32 12.21
CA PHE A 25 -6.24 -3.70 12.69
C PHE A 25 -6.06 -3.76 14.19
N ALA A 26 -6.84 -4.65 14.83
CA ALA A 26 -6.75 -4.90 16.27
C ALA A 26 -6.79 -3.59 17.11
N GLY A 27 -7.70 -2.68 16.75
CA GLY A 27 -7.90 -1.41 17.46
C GLY A 27 -6.77 -0.38 17.29
N ARG A 28 -5.91 -0.52 16.28
CA ARG A 28 -4.80 0.40 16.00
C ARG A 28 -4.73 0.71 14.51
N TYR A 29 -4.21 1.88 14.16
CA TYR A 29 -3.73 2.14 12.81
C TYR A 29 -2.42 1.39 12.60
N TRP A 30 -2.22 0.86 11.39
CA TRP A 30 -1.01 0.20 10.93
C TRP A 30 -0.62 0.79 9.59
N ILE A 31 0.66 1.14 9.42
CA ILE A 31 1.26 1.49 8.14
C ILE A 31 2.30 0.44 7.78
N TYR A 32 2.20 -0.08 6.57
CA TYR A 32 3.18 -0.98 5.97
C TYR A 32 3.83 -0.25 4.79
N PRO A 33 5.10 0.17 4.89
CA PRO A 33 5.78 0.84 3.80
C PRO A 33 6.94 0.02 3.21
N THR A 34 7.27 0.30 1.94
CA THR A 34 8.55 -0.07 1.33
C THR A 34 9.70 0.61 2.07
N TYR A 35 10.74 -0.15 2.41
CA TYR A 35 12.01 0.41 2.86
C TYR A 35 12.77 1.01 1.68
N SER A 36 12.81 2.34 1.57
CA SER A 36 13.24 3.01 0.34
C SER A 36 14.75 3.21 0.25
N ASP A 37 15.36 3.70 1.33
CA ASP A 37 16.81 3.94 1.46
C ASP A 37 17.24 3.98 2.95
N HIS A 38 18.50 4.31 3.25
CA HIS A 38 19.08 4.36 4.59
C HIS A 38 19.86 5.65 4.89
N TYR A 39 19.94 6.04 6.16
CA TYR A 39 20.79 7.16 6.63
C TYR A 39 22.27 6.75 6.82
N GLY A 40 22.85 6.03 5.86
CA GLY A 40 24.27 5.65 5.88
C GLY A 40 24.56 4.15 6.11
N LYS A 41 23.96 3.49 7.09
CA LYS A 41 24.05 2.01 7.23
C LYS A 41 22.71 1.35 6.88
N PRO A 42 22.65 0.50 5.84
CA PRO A 42 21.41 -0.20 5.50
C PRO A 42 21.05 -1.22 6.57
N ASP A 43 19.77 -1.27 6.90
CA ASP A 43 19.17 -2.46 7.49
C ASP A 43 19.02 -3.53 6.40
N VAL A 44 19.30 -4.79 6.74
CA VAL A 44 19.47 -5.86 5.74
C VAL A 44 18.91 -7.18 6.22
N THR A 45 18.38 -7.94 5.26
CA THR A 45 18.08 -9.35 5.46
C THR A 45 19.32 -10.11 5.92
N SER A 46 19.20 -10.84 7.04
CA SER A 46 20.32 -11.53 7.67
C SER A 46 20.86 -12.73 6.88
N ARG A 47 20.04 -13.32 5.98
CA ARG A 47 20.40 -14.52 5.24
C ARG A 47 19.67 -14.61 3.89
N PHE A 48 20.43 -14.93 2.85
CA PHE A 48 19.91 -15.29 1.52
C PHE A 48 20.25 -16.74 1.17
N SER A 49 19.32 -17.43 0.49
CA SER A 49 19.57 -18.72 -0.15
C SER A 49 20.54 -18.58 -1.33
N ALA A 50 21.07 -19.70 -1.82
CA ALA A 50 21.93 -19.69 -3.02
C ALA A 50 21.18 -19.14 -4.25
N ALA A 51 19.92 -19.54 -4.43
CA ALA A 51 19.06 -19.04 -5.50
C ALA A 51 18.81 -17.53 -5.40
N GLN A 52 18.53 -17.02 -4.19
CA GLN A 52 18.35 -15.59 -3.96
C GLN A 52 19.64 -14.80 -4.24
N LYS A 53 20.82 -15.31 -3.83
CA LYS A 53 22.11 -14.68 -4.15
C LYS A 53 22.32 -14.58 -5.66
N LEU A 54 22.02 -15.64 -6.41
CA LEU A 54 22.15 -15.64 -7.87
C LEU A 54 21.17 -14.65 -8.52
N ALA A 55 19.91 -14.62 -8.09
CA ALA A 55 18.91 -13.70 -8.61
C ALA A 55 19.32 -12.23 -8.46
N ARG A 56 20.03 -11.90 -7.38
CA ARG A 56 20.49 -10.55 -7.03
C ARG A 56 21.76 -10.10 -7.77
N GLN A 57 22.43 -10.98 -8.50
CA GLN A 57 23.65 -10.67 -9.26
C GLN A 57 23.37 -10.23 -10.70
N ARG A 58 22.10 -10.19 -11.12
CA ARG A 58 21.72 -9.76 -12.46
C ARG A 58 22.09 -8.28 -12.65
N LYS A 59 22.76 -7.96 -13.76
CA LYS A 59 23.22 -6.59 -14.08
C LYS A 59 22.10 -5.55 -14.19
N THR A 60 20.87 -6.01 -14.37
CA THR A 60 19.66 -5.16 -14.48
C THR A 60 19.13 -4.69 -13.12
N VAL A 61 19.61 -5.26 -12.01
CA VAL A 61 19.14 -4.90 -10.67
C VAL A 61 19.77 -3.59 -10.23
N ARG A 62 18.95 -2.55 -10.03
CA ARG A 62 19.43 -1.29 -9.45
C ARG A 62 19.95 -1.52 -8.03
N PRO A 63 21.04 -0.86 -7.60
CA PRO A 63 21.58 -1.03 -6.25
C PRO A 63 20.56 -0.81 -5.12
N SER A 64 19.67 0.18 -5.26
CA SER A 64 18.58 0.45 -4.30
C SER A 64 17.60 -0.72 -4.19
N TYR A 65 17.38 -1.48 -5.26
CA TYR A 65 16.48 -2.65 -5.22
C TYR A 65 17.09 -3.79 -4.41
N GLY A 66 18.42 -3.88 -4.40
CA GLY A 66 19.16 -4.86 -3.62
C GLY A 66 18.93 -4.74 -2.11
N MET A 67 18.69 -3.54 -1.56
CA MET A 67 18.43 -3.37 -0.12
C MET A 67 16.96 -3.59 0.26
N GLN A 68 16.03 -3.34 -0.67
CA GLN A 68 14.59 -3.56 -0.53
C GLN A 68 14.25 -5.05 -0.45
N THR A 69 14.39 -5.63 0.75
CA THR A 69 14.32 -7.09 0.99
C THR A 69 13.40 -7.48 2.14
N PHE A 70 12.76 -6.50 2.76
CA PHE A 70 11.89 -6.69 3.91
C PHE A 70 10.90 -5.53 3.97
N PHE A 71 9.86 -5.69 4.79
CA PHE A 71 9.02 -4.60 5.24
C PHE A 71 9.15 -4.43 6.74
N ASN A 72 9.18 -3.18 7.18
CA ASN A 72 8.80 -2.84 8.54
C ASN A 72 7.29 -2.55 8.58
N ALA A 73 6.74 -2.40 9.77
CA ALA A 73 5.42 -1.78 9.95
C ALA A 73 5.47 -0.76 11.08
N PHE A 74 4.49 0.11 11.12
CA PHE A 74 4.32 1.10 12.18
C PHE A 74 2.90 1.05 12.68
N SER A 75 2.71 0.96 14.00
CA SER A 75 1.36 0.95 14.59
C SER A 75 1.12 2.17 15.47
N SER A 76 -0.06 2.77 15.41
CA SER A 76 -0.42 3.93 16.21
C SER A 76 -1.81 3.78 16.84
N PRO A 77 -2.02 4.24 18.08
CA PRO A 77 -3.35 4.31 18.65
C PRO A 77 -4.16 5.50 18.09
N ASP A 78 -3.51 6.50 17.49
CA ASP A 78 -4.10 7.83 17.28
C ASP A 78 -3.59 8.60 16.04
N LEU A 79 -2.96 7.94 15.07
CA LEU A 79 -2.29 8.52 13.90
C LEU A 79 -1.06 9.41 14.18
N VAL A 80 -0.70 9.63 15.45
CA VAL A 80 0.39 10.55 15.83
C VAL A 80 1.54 9.79 16.48
N HIS A 81 1.23 8.91 17.43
CA HIS A 81 2.25 8.18 18.18
C HIS A 81 2.50 6.82 17.56
N TRP A 82 3.62 6.65 16.86
CA TRP A 82 3.93 5.44 16.09
C TRP A 82 4.94 4.54 16.81
N THR A 83 4.65 3.24 16.83
CA THR A 83 5.55 2.17 17.28
C THR A 83 6.06 1.41 16.06
N LYS A 84 7.38 1.34 15.86
CA LYS A 84 8.01 0.55 14.79
C LYS A 84 7.99 -0.94 15.13
N HIS A 85 7.71 -1.75 14.11
CA HIS A 85 7.79 -3.21 14.10
C HIS A 85 8.75 -3.61 12.99
N GLU A 86 9.89 -4.20 13.35
CA GLU A 86 10.97 -4.47 12.41
C GLU A 86 10.81 -5.83 11.73
N HIS A 87 11.17 -5.90 10.44
CA HIS A 87 11.15 -7.12 9.62
C HIS A 87 9.83 -7.92 9.76
N VAL A 88 8.69 -7.23 9.66
CA VAL A 88 7.38 -7.89 9.70
C VAL A 88 7.24 -8.86 8.53
N PHE A 89 7.86 -8.58 7.39
CA PHE A 89 8.12 -9.50 6.29
C PHE A 89 9.58 -9.40 5.89
N ASP A 90 10.18 -10.50 5.42
CA ASP A 90 11.57 -10.55 4.97
C ASP A 90 11.69 -11.66 3.91
N VAL A 91 12.50 -11.45 2.86
CA VAL A 91 12.69 -12.44 1.77
C VAL A 91 13.19 -13.80 2.26
N ARG A 92 13.82 -13.89 3.44
CA ARG A 92 14.16 -15.19 4.04
C ARG A 92 12.93 -16.07 4.30
N ASN A 93 11.73 -15.50 4.32
CA ASN A 93 10.45 -16.19 4.49
C ASN A 93 9.69 -16.42 3.17
N ALA A 94 10.28 -16.11 2.01
CA ALA A 94 9.70 -16.31 0.67
C ALA A 94 10.79 -16.73 -0.32
N ALA A 95 10.95 -18.04 -0.54
CA ALA A 95 12.13 -18.59 -1.22
C ALA A 95 12.32 -18.12 -2.67
N TRP A 96 11.23 -17.77 -3.36
CA TRP A 96 11.24 -17.29 -4.74
C TRP A 96 11.52 -15.78 -4.87
N ALA A 97 11.33 -15.01 -3.79
CA ALA A 97 11.56 -13.57 -3.75
C ALA A 97 12.98 -13.28 -3.24
N ALA A 98 13.65 -12.26 -3.80
CA ALA A 98 15.07 -12.01 -3.53
C ALA A 98 15.43 -10.53 -3.34
N TYR A 99 14.70 -9.60 -3.96
CA TYR A 99 14.92 -8.15 -3.91
C TYR A 99 13.67 -7.42 -4.40
N ALA A 100 13.69 -6.08 -4.46
CA ALA A 100 12.58 -5.26 -4.95
C ALA A 100 11.25 -5.57 -4.24
N ILE A 101 11.31 -5.67 -2.92
CA ILE A 101 10.14 -5.91 -2.07
C ILE A 101 9.39 -4.60 -1.87
N TRP A 102 8.29 -4.41 -2.60
CA TRP A 102 7.60 -3.12 -2.74
C TRP A 102 6.10 -3.17 -2.49
N ALA A 103 5.57 -1.97 -2.19
CA ALA A 103 4.16 -1.62 -2.22
C ALA A 103 3.25 -2.68 -1.58
N PRO A 104 3.38 -2.91 -0.27
CA PRO A 104 2.61 -3.94 0.39
C PRO A 104 1.14 -3.55 0.46
N SER A 105 0.22 -4.50 0.29
CA SER A 105 -1.19 -4.32 0.69
C SER A 105 -1.60 -5.40 1.66
N VAL A 106 -2.13 -4.99 2.82
CA VAL A 106 -2.45 -5.91 3.92
C VAL A 106 -3.94 -5.94 4.16
N ILE A 107 -4.51 -7.15 4.28
CA ILE A 107 -5.92 -7.37 4.57
C ILE A 107 -6.11 -8.44 5.65
N GLN A 108 -7.13 -8.27 6.49
CA GLN A 108 -7.56 -9.32 7.41
C GLN A 108 -8.58 -10.24 6.72
N ALA A 109 -8.36 -11.55 6.81
CA ALA A 109 -9.26 -12.59 6.30
C ALA A 109 -9.10 -13.85 7.14
N ASN A 110 -10.15 -14.66 7.31
CA ASN A 110 -10.04 -15.99 7.94
C ASN A 110 -9.31 -16.00 9.30
N GLY A 111 -9.50 -14.94 10.11
CA GLY A 111 -8.83 -14.78 11.41
C GLY A 111 -7.33 -14.45 11.36
N ARG A 112 -6.76 -14.22 10.18
CA ARG A 112 -5.33 -13.96 9.95
C ARG A 112 -5.12 -12.70 9.12
N TYR A 113 -3.85 -12.31 8.98
CA TYR A 113 -3.44 -11.15 8.20
C TYR A 113 -2.66 -11.61 6.97
N TYR A 114 -3.04 -11.08 5.82
CA TYR A 114 -2.47 -11.43 4.53
C TYR A 114 -1.84 -10.20 3.92
N MET A 115 -0.58 -10.30 3.49
CA MET A 115 0.19 -9.24 2.85
C MET A 115 0.46 -9.63 1.40
N PHE A 116 -0.10 -8.87 0.47
CA PHE A 116 0.32 -8.86 -0.92
C PHE A 116 1.53 -7.94 -1.06
N PHE A 117 2.47 -8.30 -1.92
CA PHE A 117 3.70 -7.53 -2.13
C PHE A 117 4.27 -7.79 -3.52
N SER A 118 4.97 -6.81 -4.09
CA SER A 118 5.76 -7.01 -5.31
C SER A 118 7.15 -7.53 -4.98
N ALA A 119 7.73 -8.34 -5.87
CA ALA A 119 9.09 -8.84 -5.73
C ALA A 119 9.81 -9.01 -7.07
N ASN A 120 11.14 -8.91 -7.01
CA ASN A 120 12.11 -9.16 -8.08
C ASN A 120 12.02 -8.24 -9.32
N ASP A 121 11.22 -7.17 -9.29
CA ASP A 121 11.13 -6.19 -10.38
C ASP A 121 11.03 -6.83 -11.79
N ILE A 122 10.04 -7.70 -11.97
CA ILE A 122 9.86 -8.45 -13.23
C ILE A 122 9.72 -7.50 -14.43
N GLN A 123 10.61 -7.65 -15.43
CA GLN A 123 10.62 -6.83 -16.66
C GLN A 123 10.07 -7.57 -17.88
N SER A 124 9.87 -8.90 -17.79
CA SER A 124 9.22 -9.71 -18.83
C SER A 124 8.74 -11.05 -18.26
N ASP A 125 7.84 -11.75 -18.98
CA ASP A 125 7.35 -13.08 -18.59
C ASP A 125 8.44 -14.17 -18.56
N ALA A 126 9.65 -13.89 -19.06
CA ALA A 126 10.80 -14.79 -18.97
C ALA A 126 11.50 -14.72 -17.60
N GLU A 127 11.14 -13.75 -16.74
CA GLU A 127 11.76 -13.52 -15.45
C GLU A 127 10.85 -13.95 -14.29
N LEU A 128 11.45 -14.49 -13.23
CA LEU A 128 10.73 -14.80 -12.00
C LEU A 128 10.53 -13.52 -11.17
N GLY A 129 9.30 -13.07 -11.04
CA GLY A 129 8.91 -11.99 -10.13
C GLY A 129 7.40 -11.75 -10.17
N GLY A 130 6.98 -10.62 -9.60
CA GLY A 130 5.58 -10.20 -9.58
C GLY A 130 5.00 -10.17 -8.17
N ILE A 131 3.69 -10.43 -8.05
CA ILE A 131 2.93 -10.23 -6.82
C ILE A 131 2.88 -11.52 -6.01
N GLY A 132 3.41 -11.47 -4.79
CA GLY A 132 3.34 -12.52 -3.79
C GLY A 132 2.17 -12.39 -2.82
N LEU A 133 1.97 -13.44 -2.02
CA LEU A 133 1.07 -13.43 -0.87
C LEU A 133 1.80 -14.06 0.33
N ALA A 134 1.89 -13.32 1.43
CA ALA A 134 2.37 -13.81 2.70
C ALA A 134 1.26 -13.75 3.77
N VAL A 135 1.36 -14.57 4.81
CA VAL A 135 0.37 -14.67 5.88
C VAL A 135 1.02 -14.61 7.25
N SER A 136 0.34 -13.99 8.21
CA SER A 136 0.72 -13.88 9.62
C SER A 136 -0.51 -14.05 10.52
N ASP A 137 -0.29 -14.55 11.75
CA ASP A 137 -1.33 -14.64 12.78
C ASP A 137 -1.56 -13.30 13.51
N ARG A 138 -0.68 -12.32 13.28
CA ARG A 138 -0.74 -10.99 13.91
C ARG A 138 -0.37 -9.89 12.92
N PRO A 139 -0.90 -8.66 13.06
CA PRO A 139 -0.66 -7.59 12.10
C PRO A 139 0.81 -7.14 12.05
N GLY A 140 1.56 -7.30 13.13
CA GLY A 140 3.00 -7.01 13.19
C GLY A 140 3.92 -8.14 12.72
N GLY A 141 3.39 -9.17 12.04
CA GLY A 141 4.21 -10.29 11.54
C GLY A 141 4.74 -11.25 12.62
N PRO A 142 5.64 -12.18 12.26
CA PRO A 142 6.25 -12.30 10.94
C PRO A 142 5.27 -12.87 9.89
N PHE A 143 5.20 -12.23 8.74
CA PHE A 143 4.55 -12.72 7.54
C PHE A 143 5.47 -13.73 6.83
N LYS A 144 4.87 -14.84 6.39
CA LYS A 144 5.55 -15.93 5.67
C LYS A 144 4.82 -16.25 4.38
N ASP A 145 5.55 -16.62 3.34
CA ASP A 145 4.98 -16.99 2.04
C ASP A 145 3.85 -18.02 2.21
N ALA A 146 2.69 -17.71 1.64
CA ALA A 146 1.48 -18.48 1.76
C ALA A 146 1.25 -19.46 0.60
N ILE A 147 2.05 -19.35 -0.47
CA ILE A 147 1.84 -20.04 -1.75
C ILE A 147 3.10 -20.77 -2.23
N GLY A 148 4.29 -20.17 -2.12
CA GLY A 148 5.56 -20.73 -2.63
C GLY A 148 6.00 -20.20 -3.99
N LYS A 149 5.21 -19.32 -4.62
CA LYS A 149 5.47 -18.69 -5.92
C LYS A 149 4.66 -17.38 -6.05
N PRO A 150 4.90 -16.53 -7.07
CA PRO A 150 4.01 -15.39 -7.35
C PRO A 150 2.56 -15.85 -7.54
N LEU A 151 1.62 -15.10 -6.94
CA LEU A 151 0.19 -15.20 -7.23
C LEU A 151 -0.11 -14.64 -8.62
N VAL A 152 0.50 -13.50 -8.97
CA VAL A 152 0.53 -12.94 -10.33
C VAL A 152 1.99 -12.82 -10.73
N GLY A 153 2.42 -13.67 -11.67
CA GLY A 153 3.82 -13.74 -12.12
C GLY A 153 4.02 -13.46 -13.60
N ALA A 154 3.02 -12.88 -14.26
CA ALA A 154 3.03 -12.60 -15.69
C ALA A 154 2.32 -11.28 -15.99
N PHE A 155 2.64 -10.68 -17.13
CA PHE A 155 1.99 -9.51 -17.65
C PHE A 155 0.61 -9.90 -18.21
N HIS A 156 -0.41 -9.12 -17.85
CA HIS A 156 -1.76 -9.27 -18.39
C HIS A 156 -2.26 -7.90 -18.82
N ASN A 157 -2.87 -7.78 -20.02
CA ASN A 157 -3.30 -6.50 -20.58
C ASN A 157 -2.20 -5.42 -20.59
N GLY A 158 -0.92 -5.81 -20.72
CA GLY A 158 0.22 -4.89 -20.65
C GLY A 158 0.65 -4.47 -19.23
N ALA A 159 -0.10 -4.83 -18.19
CA ALA A 159 0.22 -4.45 -16.82
C ALA A 159 1.38 -5.25 -16.25
N GLN A 160 2.42 -4.53 -15.80
CA GLN A 160 3.46 -5.10 -14.96
C GLN A 160 2.84 -5.56 -13.63
N PRO A 161 3.09 -6.78 -13.14
CA PRO A 161 2.49 -7.28 -11.90
C PRO A 161 3.18 -6.68 -10.67
N ILE A 162 2.90 -5.40 -10.41
CA ILE A 162 3.38 -4.63 -9.26
C ILE A 162 2.23 -3.85 -8.58
N ASP A 163 2.53 -3.21 -7.45
CA ASP A 163 1.65 -2.32 -6.71
C ASP A 163 0.27 -2.96 -6.40
N PRO A 164 0.26 -4.12 -5.73
CA PRO A 164 -0.99 -4.78 -5.37
C PRO A 164 -1.80 -3.96 -4.37
N PHE A 165 -3.11 -3.89 -4.56
CA PHE A 165 -4.05 -3.40 -3.56
C PHE A 165 -5.24 -4.35 -3.40
N ALA A 166 -5.40 -4.88 -2.19
CA ALA A 166 -6.52 -5.76 -1.84
C ALA A 166 -7.71 -4.93 -1.31
N PHE A 167 -8.83 -5.00 -2.04
CA PHE A 167 -10.09 -4.35 -1.70
C PHE A 167 -11.13 -5.43 -1.37
N ARG A 168 -11.76 -5.35 -0.19
CA ARG A 168 -12.91 -6.19 0.14
C ARG A 168 -14.19 -5.40 -0.08
N ASP A 169 -15.04 -5.92 -0.94
CA ASP A 169 -16.32 -5.32 -1.25
C ASP A 169 -17.40 -5.72 -0.21
N HIS A 170 -18.55 -5.06 -0.26
CA HIS A 170 -19.66 -5.23 0.68
C HIS A 170 -20.26 -6.64 0.69
N ASP A 171 -20.14 -7.38 -0.41
CA ASP A 171 -20.57 -8.77 -0.54
C ASP A 171 -19.53 -9.77 0.03
N GLY A 172 -18.39 -9.26 0.51
CA GLY A 172 -17.29 -10.04 1.07
C GLY A 172 -16.27 -10.52 0.03
N GLN A 173 -16.53 -10.35 -1.27
CA GLN A 173 -15.58 -10.65 -2.34
C GLN A 173 -14.34 -9.76 -2.19
N VAL A 174 -13.17 -10.37 -2.29
CA VAL A 174 -11.90 -9.63 -2.32
C VAL A 174 -11.46 -9.49 -3.76
N TYR A 175 -11.18 -8.27 -4.16
CA TYR A 175 -10.57 -7.89 -5.42
C TYR A 175 -9.12 -7.52 -5.19
N LEU A 176 -8.25 -7.86 -6.14
CA LEU A 176 -6.87 -7.40 -6.17
C LEU A 176 -6.69 -6.49 -7.38
N PHE A 177 -6.46 -5.21 -7.11
CA PHE A 177 -6.02 -4.24 -8.11
C PHE A 177 -4.50 -4.32 -8.19
N TYR A 178 -3.95 -4.19 -9.39
CA TYR A 178 -2.50 -4.13 -9.57
C TYR A 178 -2.17 -3.54 -10.93
N GLY A 179 -0.92 -3.11 -11.10
CA GLY A 179 -0.42 -2.75 -12.41
C GLY A 179 0.58 -1.62 -12.38
N GLY A 180 1.63 -1.78 -13.19
CA GLY A 180 2.55 -0.72 -13.60
C GLY A 180 2.52 -0.54 -15.11
N TRP A 181 3.41 0.32 -15.61
CA TRP A 181 3.58 0.59 -17.05
C TRP A 181 2.32 1.12 -17.73
N LYS A 182 1.56 1.94 -17.00
CA LYS A 182 0.35 2.60 -17.48
C LYS A 182 -0.83 1.67 -17.77
N HIS A 183 -0.85 0.49 -17.16
CA HIS A 183 -1.98 -0.42 -17.21
C HIS A 183 -2.39 -0.84 -15.80
N CYS A 184 -3.70 -0.85 -15.54
CA CYS A 184 -4.30 -1.27 -14.27
C CYS A 184 -5.24 -2.45 -14.51
N ASN A 185 -5.02 -3.53 -13.79
CA ASN A 185 -5.89 -4.70 -13.79
C ASN A 185 -6.60 -4.87 -12.46
N VAL A 186 -7.77 -5.51 -12.52
CA VAL A 186 -8.48 -6.03 -11.36
C VAL A 186 -8.82 -7.51 -11.56
N VAL A 187 -8.64 -8.29 -10.50
CA VAL A 187 -8.99 -9.72 -10.44
C VAL A 187 -9.83 -10.03 -9.21
N ARG A 188 -10.60 -11.13 -9.25
CA ARG A 188 -11.30 -11.68 -8.07
C ARG A 188 -10.41 -12.71 -7.39
N LEU A 189 -10.36 -12.68 -6.06
CA LEU A 189 -9.63 -13.68 -5.28
C LEU A 189 -10.58 -14.75 -4.71
N SER A 190 -10.05 -15.96 -4.53
CA SER A 190 -10.70 -17.03 -3.78
C SER A 190 -10.87 -16.65 -2.29
N PRO A 191 -11.79 -17.30 -1.55
CA PRO A 191 -11.99 -17.01 -0.12
C PRO A 191 -10.74 -17.15 0.76
N ASP A 192 -9.80 -18.03 0.38
CA ASP A 192 -8.51 -18.22 1.03
C ASP A 192 -7.42 -17.25 0.52
N LEU A 193 -7.75 -16.40 -0.45
CA LEU A 193 -6.92 -15.40 -1.13
C LEU A 193 -5.78 -15.96 -2.00
N LYS A 194 -5.63 -17.28 -2.08
CA LYS A 194 -4.47 -17.92 -2.72
C LYS A 194 -4.61 -18.17 -4.22
N ARG A 195 -5.79 -17.90 -4.79
CA ARG A 195 -6.08 -18.13 -6.20
C ARG A 195 -6.88 -16.97 -6.79
N ILE A 196 -6.67 -16.76 -8.08
CA ILE A 196 -7.47 -15.85 -8.88
C ILE A 196 -8.65 -16.63 -9.45
N LEU A 197 -9.83 -16.01 -9.40
CA LEU A 197 -11.09 -16.57 -9.87
C LEU A 197 -11.53 -15.87 -11.16
N PRO A 198 -12.23 -16.59 -12.07
CA PRO A 198 -12.89 -15.95 -13.19
C PRO A 198 -14.04 -15.05 -12.73
N PHE A 199 -14.32 -14.03 -13.53
CA PHE A 199 -15.53 -13.23 -13.47
C PHE A 199 -16.70 -14.00 -14.10
N ALA A 200 -17.93 -13.51 -13.90
CA ALA A 200 -19.14 -14.14 -14.43
C ALA A 200 -19.18 -14.21 -15.96
N ASP A 201 -18.48 -13.31 -16.65
CA ASP A 201 -18.33 -13.30 -18.11
C ASP A 201 -17.21 -14.24 -18.62
N GLY A 202 -16.56 -14.99 -17.73
CA GLY A 202 -15.47 -15.92 -18.06
C GLY A 202 -14.09 -15.28 -18.14
N SER A 203 -13.97 -13.94 -18.15
CA SER A 203 -12.67 -13.27 -18.09
C SER A 203 -12.00 -13.50 -16.73
N THR A 204 -10.66 -13.41 -16.66
CA THR A 204 -9.90 -13.58 -15.40
C THR A 204 -9.20 -12.29 -14.96
N TYR A 205 -8.60 -11.57 -15.91
CA TYR A 205 -7.92 -10.29 -15.69
C TYR A 205 -8.65 -9.19 -16.44
N LYS A 206 -9.29 -8.28 -15.73
CA LYS A 206 -10.00 -7.14 -16.33
C LYS A 206 -9.14 -5.90 -16.29
N GLU A 207 -8.91 -5.29 -17.43
CA GLU A 207 -8.28 -3.97 -17.51
C GLU A 207 -9.27 -2.88 -17.10
N VAL A 208 -8.85 -2.02 -16.19
CA VAL A 208 -9.64 -0.89 -15.66
C VAL A 208 -8.85 0.42 -15.71
N THR A 209 -7.82 0.48 -16.54
CA THR A 209 -6.88 1.60 -16.72
C THR A 209 -7.58 2.95 -16.95
N PRO A 210 -7.51 3.88 -15.99
CA PRO A 210 -7.94 5.26 -16.22
C PRO A 210 -6.92 6.02 -17.09
N PRO A 211 -7.34 7.07 -17.82
CA PRO A 211 -6.40 7.97 -18.49
C PRO A 211 -5.41 8.57 -17.49
N GLY A 212 -4.12 8.57 -17.84
CA GLY A 212 -3.05 9.10 -16.98
C GLY A 212 -2.47 8.11 -15.98
N TYR A 213 -3.05 6.92 -15.82
CA TYR A 213 -2.54 5.88 -14.91
C TYR A 213 -1.07 5.56 -15.16
N VAL A 214 -0.30 5.43 -14.08
CA VAL A 214 1.06 4.89 -14.10
C VAL A 214 1.14 3.64 -13.23
N GLU A 215 0.78 3.76 -11.94
CA GLU A 215 0.90 2.71 -10.92
C GLU A 215 0.11 3.06 -9.61
N GLY A 216 0.31 2.30 -8.53
CA GLY A 216 -0.18 2.64 -7.19
C GLY A 216 -1.70 2.69 -7.03
N SER A 217 -2.41 1.67 -7.53
CA SER A 217 -3.87 1.56 -7.44
C SER A 217 -4.35 1.52 -5.98
N PHE A 218 -5.41 2.27 -5.65
CA PHE A 218 -6.07 2.23 -4.34
C PHE A 218 -7.58 2.42 -4.51
N MET A 219 -8.40 1.67 -3.77
CA MET A 219 -9.86 1.72 -3.87
C MET A 219 -10.50 1.93 -2.50
N ILE A 220 -11.44 2.85 -2.44
CA ILE A 220 -12.40 2.97 -1.32
C ILE A 220 -13.83 2.98 -1.86
N GLU A 221 -14.75 2.54 -1.00
CA GLU A 221 -16.18 2.75 -1.20
C GLU A 221 -16.67 3.73 -0.14
N ARG A 222 -17.51 4.68 -0.55
CA ARG A 222 -18.20 5.60 0.35
C ARG A 222 -19.58 5.92 -0.19
N LYS A 223 -20.62 5.57 0.57
CA LYS A 223 -22.04 5.88 0.28
C LYS A 223 -22.52 5.35 -1.08
N GLY A 224 -22.13 4.13 -1.43
CA GLY A 224 -22.45 3.44 -2.67
C GLY A 224 -21.60 3.85 -3.88
N VAL A 225 -20.58 4.70 -3.69
CA VAL A 225 -19.69 5.16 -4.76
C VAL A 225 -18.29 4.60 -4.55
N TYR A 226 -17.73 4.03 -5.61
CA TYR A 226 -16.37 3.48 -5.63
C TYR A 226 -15.41 4.54 -6.16
N TYR A 227 -14.34 4.78 -5.43
CA TYR A 227 -13.30 5.75 -5.77
C TYR A 227 -12.01 4.98 -6.06
N LEU A 228 -11.72 4.77 -7.34
CA LEU A 228 -10.42 4.25 -7.78
C LEU A 228 -9.45 5.42 -7.84
N MET A 229 -8.34 5.29 -7.14
CA MET A 229 -7.27 6.27 -7.02
C MET A 229 -5.97 5.65 -7.52
N TRP A 230 -5.06 6.45 -8.05
CA TRP A 230 -3.79 5.97 -8.61
C TRP A 230 -2.74 7.08 -8.63
N SER A 231 -1.49 6.71 -8.91
CA SER A 231 -0.41 7.66 -9.14
C SER A 231 -0.23 7.97 -10.62
N GLU A 232 -0.04 9.26 -10.93
CA GLU A 232 0.38 9.77 -12.24
C GLU A 232 1.79 10.37 -12.14
N GLY A 233 2.51 10.47 -13.26
CA GLY A 233 3.89 10.96 -13.28
C GLY A 233 4.91 9.88 -12.87
N GLY A 234 6.19 10.23 -12.85
CA GLY A 234 7.25 9.29 -12.45
C GLY A 234 7.57 9.38 -10.96
N TRP A 235 7.71 8.26 -10.24
CA TRP A 235 7.98 8.25 -8.79
C TRP A 235 9.27 8.98 -8.36
N THR A 236 10.25 9.11 -9.26
CA THR A 236 11.46 9.93 -9.03
C THR A 236 11.28 11.40 -9.40
N GLY A 237 10.23 11.73 -10.15
CA GLY A 237 9.94 13.05 -10.69
C GLY A 237 9.21 13.97 -9.70
N PRO A 238 9.22 15.29 -9.96
CA PRO A 238 8.40 16.25 -9.23
C PRO A 238 6.90 16.13 -9.56
N ASP A 239 6.58 15.64 -10.75
CA ASP A 239 5.21 15.51 -11.29
C ASP A 239 4.43 14.31 -10.73
N TYR A 240 5.04 13.49 -9.87
CA TYR A 240 4.36 12.40 -9.18
C TYR A 240 3.20 12.95 -8.35
N SER A 241 2.00 12.43 -8.60
CA SER A 241 0.74 12.96 -8.09
C SER A 241 -0.31 11.86 -7.91
N VAL A 242 -1.35 12.11 -7.12
CA VAL A 242 -2.49 11.21 -6.97
C VAL A 242 -3.70 11.75 -7.72
N ALA A 243 -4.28 10.92 -8.56
CA ALA A 243 -5.54 11.17 -9.24
C ALA A 243 -6.61 10.14 -8.85
N TYR A 244 -7.86 10.43 -9.17
CA TYR A 244 -8.96 9.51 -8.92
C TYR A 244 -10.09 9.59 -9.95
N ALA A 245 -10.90 8.54 -9.94
CA ALA A 245 -12.10 8.37 -10.73
C ALA A 245 -13.18 7.71 -9.87
N THR A 246 -14.44 7.93 -10.23
CA THR A 246 -15.59 7.33 -9.53
C THR A 246 -16.32 6.34 -10.42
N GLY A 247 -16.79 5.23 -9.87
CA GLY A 247 -17.56 4.21 -10.59
C GLY A 247 -18.66 3.58 -9.73
N PRO A 248 -19.52 2.75 -10.36
CA PRO A 248 -20.63 2.08 -9.68
C PRO A 248 -20.21 0.77 -8.96
N GLY A 249 -18.97 0.31 -9.17
CA GLY A 249 -18.48 -0.96 -8.66
C GLY A 249 -16.97 -1.11 -8.77
N PRO A 250 -16.40 -2.20 -8.23
CA PRO A 250 -14.96 -2.44 -8.21
C PRO A 250 -14.35 -2.63 -9.61
N THR A 251 -15.17 -2.94 -10.63
CA THR A 251 -14.71 -3.09 -12.02
C THR A 251 -15.11 -1.92 -12.92
N GLY A 252 -15.57 -0.80 -12.35
CA GLY A 252 -16.00 0.36 -13.12
C GLY A 252 -17.30 0.14 -13.91
N PRO A 253 -17.51 0.86 -15.03
CA PRO A 253 -16.58 1.83 -15.63
C PRO A 253 -16.33 3.03 -14.71
N PHE A 254 -15.12 3.58 -14.78
CA PHE A 254 -14.69 4.70 -13.95
C PHE A 254 -14.74 6.02 -14.71
N THR A 255 -15.28 7.05 -14.08
CA THR A 255 -15.32 8.42 -14.61
C THR A 255 -14.25 9.27 -13.89
N PRO A 256 -13.23 9.78 -14.60
CA PRO A 256 -12.17 10.60 -14.01
C PRO A 256 -12.69 11.85 -13.28
N ARG A 257 -12.03 12.20 -12.18
CA ARG A 257 -12.34 13.36 -11.34
C ARG A 257 -11.15 14.30 -11.10
N GLY A 258 -9.97 13.95 -11.60
CA GLY A 258 -8.77 14.78 -11.57
C GLY A 258 -7.82 14.43 -10.42
N LYS A 259 -6.83 15.32 -10.22
CA LYS A 259 -5.79 15.17 -9.19
C LYS A 259 -6.27 15.68 -7.84
N ILE A 260 -5.89 14.96 -6.78
CA ILE A 260 -6.16 15.35 -5.39
C ILE A 260 -4.88 15.63 -4.60
N LEU A 261 -3.72 15.19 -5.09
CA LEU A 261 -2.43 15.43 -4.44
C LEU A 261 -1.37 15.64 -5.52
N SER A 262 -0.53 16.65 -5.34
CA SER A 262 0.60 16.97 -6.20
C SER A 262 1.73 17.57 -5.36
N GLU A 263 2.86 17.89 -5.99
CA GLU A 263 3.91 18.64 -5.32
C GLU A 263 3.44 19.99 -4.79
N ASP A 264 4.06 20.41 -3.69
CA ASP A 264 4.04 21.79 -3.21
C ASP A 264 5.50 22.17 -2.97
N LEU A 265 6.08 22.96 -3.88
CA LEU A 265 7.50 23.34 -3.84
C LEU A 265 7.88 24.21 -2.64
N ARG A 266 6.94 24.55 -1.75
CA ARG A 266 7.22 25.15 -0.44
C ARG A 266 7.47 24.11 0.65
N ILE A 267 7.06 22.85 0.43
CA ILE A 267 7.10 21.76 1.42
C ILE A 267 7.85 20.54 0.89
N ALA A 268 7.40 19.96 -0.22
CA ALA A 268 7.96 18.73 -0.78
C ALA A 268 7.53 18.50 -2.24
N ARG A 269 8.31 17.67 -2.94
CA ARG A 269 8.07 17.27 -4.33
C ARG A 269 7.71 15.79 -4.45
N GLY A 270 7.19 15.37 -5.60
CA GLY A 270 6.93 13.97 -5.92
C GLY A 270 5.98 13.30 -4.91
N ALA A 271 4.82 13.91 -4.66
CA ALA A 271 3.83 13.42 -3.71
C ALA A 271 2.86 12.47 -4.40
N GLY A 272 3.12 11.17 -4.29
CA GLY A 272 2.30 10.11 -4.85
C GLY A 272 2.49 8.82 -4.06
N HIS A 273 2.02 7.70 -4.61
CA HIS A 273 1.79 6.42 -3.95
C HIS A 273 1.18 6.57 -2.55
N HIS A 274 -0.08 6.21 -2.44
CA HIS A 274 -0.88 6.56 -1.28
C HIS A 274 -1.79 5.42 -0.85
N SER A 275 -2.31 5.58 0.35
CA SER A 275 -3.44 4.83 0.86
C SER A 275 -4.30 5.76 1.70
N VAL A 276 -5.56 5.38 1.90
CA VAL A 276 -6.53 6.16 2.66
C VAL A 276 -7.12 5.34 3.79
N VAL A 277 -7.30 5.95 4.95
CA VAL A 277 -8.02 5.37 6.08
C VAL A 277 -9.21 6.23 6.46
N ASN A 278 -10.32 5.58 6.77
CA ASN A 278 -11.45 6.16 7.48
C ASN A 278 -11.29 5.88 8.99
N VAL A 279 -11.49 6.88 9.83
CA VAL A 279 -11.53 6.68 11.29
C VAL A 279 -12.78 5.87 11.62
N PRO A 280 -12.66 4.69 12.27
CA PRO A 280 -13.78 3.78 12.46
C PRO A 280 -15.00 4.44 13.09
N GLY A 281 -16.16 4.25 12.48
CA GLY A 281 -17.44 4.78 12.98
C GLY A 281 -17.66 6.27 12.68
N THR A 282 -16.85 6.87 11.81
CA THR A 282 -16.96 8.28 11.43
C THR A 282 -16.93 8.45 9.90
N ASP A 283 -17.07 9.69 9.44
CA ASP A 283 -16.80 10.07 8.04
C ASP A 283 -15.54 10.96 7.95
N ASP A 284 -14.59 10.77 8.89
CA ASP A 284 -13.29 11.44 8.87
C ASP A 284 -12.27 10.56 8.11
N TRP A 285 -11.66 11.13 7.07
CA TRP A 285 -10.73 10.43 6.19
C TRP A 285 -9.34 11.07 6.21
N TYR A 286 -8.32 10.24 6.08
CA TYR A 286 -6.92 10.64 6.06
C TYR A 286 -6.19 9.89 4.95
N ILE A 287 -5.33 10.60 4.25
CA ILE A 287 -4.46 10.04 3.21
C ILE A 287 -3.06 9.90 3.80
N ALA A 288 -2.51 8.69 3.74
CA ALA A 288 -1.09 8.42 3.97
C ALA A 288 -0.42 8.31 2.61
N TYR A 289 0.70 8.99 2.41
CA TYR A 289 1.40 9.06 1.13
C TYR A 289 2.89 9.25 1.36
N HIS A 290 3.70 9.06 0.32
CA HIS A 290 5.10 9.46 0.38
C HIS A 290 5.36 10.78 -0.35
N ARG A 291 6.39 11.51 0.10
CA ARG A 291 6.88 12.73 -0.54
C ARG A 291 8.40 12.79 -0.46
N ARG A 292 9.03 13.59 -1.30
CA ARG A 292 10.49 13.83 -1.26
C ARG A 292 10.78 15.24 -0.70
N PRO A 293 11.62 15.36 0.35
CA PRO A 293 11.97 16.67 0.89
C PRO A 293 12.76 17.50 -0.14
N LEU A 294 12.71 18.82 0.01
CA LEU A 294 13.27 19.74 -0.98
C LEU A 294 14.81 19.79 -0.97
N ASP A 295 15.46 19.32 0.09
CA ASP A 295 16.91 19.30 0.26
C ASP A 295 17.60 18.11 -0.44
N THR A 296 16.86 17.32 -1.21
CA THR A 296 17.40 16.17 -1.92
C THR A 296 16.73 15.88 -3.27
N ASP A 297 17.54 15.42 -4.23
CA ASP A 297 17.10 15.00 -5.56
C ASP A 297 17.14 13.47 -5.76
N ARG A 298 17.52 12.70 -4.73
CA ARG A 298 17.51 11.24 -4.81
C ARG A 298 16.08 10.73 -4.77
N GLY A 299 15.67 10.00 -5.81
CA GLY A 299 14.31 9.47 -5.93
C GLY A 299 13.93 8.55 -4.77
N GLU A 300 14.92 7.84 -4.20
CA GLU A 300 14.74 6.93 -3.08
C GLU A 300 14.58 7.62 -1.72
N HIS A 301 14.88 8.91 -1.61
CA HIS A 301 14.72 9.69 -0.38
C HIS A 301 13.26 10.12 -0.18
N ARG A 302 12.39 9.12 0.07
CA ARG A 302 10.96 9.29 0.27
C ARG A 302 10.61 9.20 1.74
N GLN A 303 9.72 10.08 2.20
CA GLN A 303 9.24 10.12 3.58
C GLN A 303 7.73 9.98 3.62
N ILE A 304 7.21 9.25 4.61
CA ILE A 304 5.77 9.09 4.79
C ILE A 304 5.19 10.35 5.45
N ALA A 305 4.10 10.85 4.89
CA ALA A 305 3.29 11.92 5.44
C ALA A 305 1.82 11.47 5.57
N ILE A 306 1.09 12.11 6.48
CA ILE A 306 -0.36 11.97 6.59
C ILE A 306 -0.98 13.37 6.64
N ASP A 307 -2.04 13.56 5.85
CA ASP A 307 -2.87 14.76 5.88
C ASP A 307 -4.36 14.38 5.80
N ARG A 308 -5.24 15.34 6.12
CA ARG A 308 -6.69 15.12 6.07
C ARG A 308 -7.15 15.04 4.62
N MET A 309 -8.02 14.06 4.32
CA MET A 309 -8.73 13.98 3.05
C MET A 309 -10.20 14.37 3.28
N VAL A 310 -10.73 15.28 2.47
CA VAL A 310 -12.07 15.84 2.68
C VAL A 310 -12.95 15.54 1.47
N PHE A 311 -14.16 15.05 1.73
CA PHE A 311 -15.19 14.95 0.72
C PHE A 311 -16.06 16.22 0.74
N ALA A 312 -16.23 16.83 -0.42
CA ALA A 312 -17.22 17.86 -0.67
C ALA A 312 -18.65 17.29 -0.53
N ALA A 313 -19.64 18.18 -0.43
CA ALA A 313 -21.04 17.80 -0.30
C ALA A 313 -21.56 16.98 -1.50
N ASP A 314 -21.01 17.24 -2.69
CA ASP A 314 -21.33 16.52 -3.94
C ASP A 314 -20.58 15.19 -4.10
N GLY A 315 -19.77 14.80 -3.11
CA GLY A 315 -19.01 13.56 -3.11
C GLY A 315 -17.66 13.62 -3.82
N ARG A 316 -17.25 14.76 -4.38
CA ARG A 316 -15.86 14.95 -4.85
C ARG A 316 -14.89 14.96 -3.67
N ILE A 317 -13.66 14.50 -3.92
CA ILE A 317 -12.54 14.68 -2.99
C ILE A 317 -11.95 16.08 -3.25
N GLU A 318 -11.87 16.90 -2.20
CA GLU A 318 -11.18 18.18 -2.23
C GLU A 318 -9.66 17.95 -2.36
N PRO A 319 -8.92 18.84 -3.06
CA PRO A 319 -7.45 18.77 -3.09
C PRO A 319 -6.87 18.70 -1.67
N VAL A 320 -6.01 17.71 -1.46
CA VAL A 320 -5.31 17.49 -0.19
C VAL A 320 -4.31 18.61 0.00
N VAL A 321 -4.37 19.27 1.17
CA VAL A 321 -3.39 20.27 1.58
C VAL A 321 -2.25 19.53 2.26
N MET A 322 -1.10 19.48 1.61
CA MET A 322 0.14 18.97 2.20
C MET A 322 0.59 19.87 3.35
N THR A 323 1.00 19.29 4.47
CA THR A 323 1.49 20.07 5.62
C THR A 323 2.80 19.55 6.21
N GLU A 324 3.52 20.41 6.94
CA GLU A 324 4.59 19.98 7.86
C GLU A 324 4.05 19.54 9.21
N ALA A 325 2.91 20.10 9.65
CA ALA A 325 2.31 19.79 10.94
C ALA A 325 1.58 18.43 10.98
N GLY A 326 1.26 17.84 9.83
CA GLY A 326 0.49 16.60 9.75
C GLY A 326 -0.86 16.69 10.47
N VAL A 327 -1.25 15.61 11.13
CA VAL A 327 -2.59 15.45 11.72
C VAL A 327 -2.59 15.61 13.24
N LYS A 328 -3.75 16.00 13.78
CA LYS A 328 -4.03 15.92 15.22
C LYS A 328 -4.34 14.47 15.63
N PRO A 329 -4.18 14.10 16.91
CA PRO A 329 -4.56 12.78 17.40
C PRO A 329 -5.99 12.38 17.04
N ARG A 330 -6.16 11.14 16.58
CA ARG A 330 -7.41 10.46 16.25
C ARG A 330 -7.49 9.08 16.91
N PRO A 331 -7.69 9.03 18.23
CA PRO A 331 -7.71 7.76 18.96
C PRO A 331 -8.77 6.80 18.42
N ILE A 332 -8.39 5.55 18.19
CA ILE A 332 -9.36 4.47 17.97
C ILE A 332 -9.81 4.01 19.36
N GLY A 333 -11.08 4.22 19.69
CA GLY A 333 -11.64 3.71 20.94
C GLY A 333 -11.43 2.21 21.04
N VAL A 334 -10.98 1.71 22.19
CA VAL A 334 -10.89 0.27 22.45
C VAL A 334 -12.31 -0.29 22.29
N GLN A 335 -12.55 -1.10 21.25
CA GLN A 335 -13.80 -1.84 21.15
C GLN A 335 -13.92 -2.69 22.42
N LYS A 336 -14.94 -2.41 23.24
CA LYS A 336 -15.27 -3.29 24.37
C LYS A 336 -15.51 -4.69 23.78
N PRO A 337 -14.92 -5.76 24.34
CA PRO A 337 -15.19 -7.10 23.88
C PRO A 337 -16.71 -7.31 23.89
N THR A 338 -17.28 -7.65 22.74
CA THR A 338 -18.65 -8.15 22.70
C THR A 338 -18.68 -9.40 23.57
N ARG A 339 -19.40 -9.35 24.70
CA ARG A 339 -19.72 -10.55 25.45
C ARG A 339 -20.50 -11.44 24.49
N ASN A 340 -19.88 -12.52 24.03
CA ASN A 340 -20.63 -13.65 23.51
C ASN A 340 -21.56 -14.09 24.64
N SER A 341 -22.84 -13.72 24.54
CA SER A 341 -23.89 -14.36 25.30
C SER A 341 -23.98 -15.78 24.75
N GLY A 342 -23.17 -16.67 25.31
CA GLY A 342 -23.40 -18.10 25.21
C GLY A 342 -24.79 -18.36 25.77
N ARG A 343 -25.73 -18.71 24.89
CA ARG A 343 -26.85 -19.54 25.28
C ARG A 343 -26.40 -20.98 25.10
N ALA A 344 -26.03 -21.57 26.23
CA ALA A 344 -26.12 -23.00 26.42
C ALA A 344 -27.60 -23.39 26.61
N MET A 345 -27.88 -24.62 26.19
CA MET A 345 -29.17 -25.35 26.12
C MET A 345 -30.10 -24.96 24.98
#